data_AF-A0A1Y1JI71-F1
#
_entry.id   AF-A0A1Y1JI71-F1
#
_cell.length_a   1.000
_cell.length_b   1.000
_cell.length_c   1.000
_cell.angle_alpha   90.00
_cell.angle_beta   90.00
_cell.angle_gamma   90.00
#
_symmetry.space_group_name_H-M   'P 1'
#
loop_
_entity.id
_entity.type
_entity.pdbx_description
1 polymer ?
#
loop_
_entity_poly.entity_id
_entity_poly.type
_entity_poly.pdbx_seq_one_letter_code
_entity_poly.pdbx_strand_id
1 'polypeptide(L)'
;MNNDEVKFIENEYKEFYDKFSYINENTFCIDININDENEKSKNDVQMKTLKLVIKFHDNHFEVLNPILEQGSSLCQAFDNIEQIFDTFCPLSFKKFLSQRIIRKLNSFL
;
A
#
# COMPACT_ATOMS: atom_id res chain seq x y z
N MET A 1 7.49 13.88 -4.53
CA MET A 1 7.45 12.75 -5.49
C MET A 1 7.35 13.38 -6.86
N ASN A 2 8.25 13.03 -7.79
CA ASN A 2 8.20 13.58 -9.14
C ASN A 2 6.94 13.06 -9.87
N ASN A 3 6.34 13.85 -10.76
CA ASN A 3 5.23 13.42 -11.60
C ASN A 3 5.55 12.13 -12.36
N ASP A 4 6.81 11.93 -12.75
CA ASP A 4 7.25 10.70 -13.43
C ASP A 4 7.19 9.46 -12.55
N GLU A 5 7.39 9.62 -11.24
CA GLU A 5 7.35 8.52 -10.29
C GLU A 5 5.91 8.12 -9.95
N VAL A 6 5.00 9.10 -9.85
CA VAL A 6 3.56 8.83 -9.75
C VAL A 6 3.10 8.05 -10.98
N LYS A 7 3.44 8.53 -12.18
CA LYS A 7 3.13 7.84 -13.44
C LYS A 7 3.73 6.44 -13.52
N PHE A 8 4.95 6.26 -12.98
CA PHE A 8 5.57 4.94 -12.94
C PHE A 8 4.76 3.98 -12.08
N ILE A 9 4.37 4.39 -10.87
CA ILE A 9 3.50 3.56 -10.02
C ILE A 9 2.17 3.28 -10.72
N GLU A 10 1.59 4.32 -11.34
CA GLU A 10 0.31 4.21 -12.04
C GLU A 10 0.33 3.27 -13.24
N ASN A 11 1.49 3.03 -13.83
CA ASN A 11 1.63 2.14 -14.98
C ASN A 11 2.10 0.74 -14.59
N GLU A 12 3.12 0.66 -13.73
CA GLU A 12 3.81 -0.58 -13.37
C GLU A 12 3.00 -1.42 -12.38
N TYR A 13 2.23 -0.77 -11.50
CA TYR A 13 1.53 -1.43 -10.40
C TYR A 13 0.01 -1.32 -10.48
N LYS A 14 -0.54 -0.90 -11.62
CA LYS A 14 -1.99 -0.72 -11.82
C LYS A 14 -2.84 -1.97 -11.57
N GLU A 15 -2.26 -3.15 -11.72
CA GLU A 15 -2.96 -4.43 -11.49
C GLU A 15 -2.89 -4.86 -10.02
N PHE A 16 -2.02 -4.23 -9.23
CA PHE A 16 -1.84 -4.54 -7.82
C PHE A 16 -2.82 -3.78 -6.92
N TYR A 17 -3.24 -2.57 -7.29
CA TYR A 17 -4.14 -1.74 -6.50
C TYR A 17 -5.43 -1.43 -7.28
N ASP A 18 -6.53 -1.22 -6.57
CA ASP A 18 -7.79 -0.73 -7.15
C ASP A 18 -7.74 0.79 -7.35
N LYS A 19 -7.19 1.49 -6.36
CA LYS A 19 -7.06 2.95 -6.40
C LYS A 19 -5.71 3.39 -5.85
N PHE A 20 -5.06 4.31 -6.57
CA PHE A 20 -3.89 5.05 -6.10
C PHE A 20 -4.31 6.49 -5.82
N SER A 21 -3.84 7.08 -4.73
CA SER A 21 -4.02 8.52 -4.46
C SER A 21 -2.71 9.12 -3.95
N TYR A 22 -2.20 10.09 -4.70
CA TYR A 22 -1.10 10.93 -4.26
C TYR A 22 -1.60 11.96 -3.23
N ILE A 23 -0.94 12.06 -2.07
CA ILE A 23 -1.29 13.01 -1.02
C ILE A 23 -0.30 14.17 -1.01
N ASN A 24 0.99 13.86 -0.90
CA ASN A 24 2.06 14.84 -0.95
C ASN A 24 3.39 14.16 -1.33
N GLU A 25 4.47 14.92 -1.36
CA GLU A 25 5.74 14.44 -1.88
C GLU A 25 6.32 13.21 -1.20
N ASN A 26 5.92 12.95 0.04
CA ASN A 26 6.39 11.89 0.92
C ASN A 26 5.26 10.94 1.31
N THR A 27 4.05 11.12 0.80
CA THR A 27 2.90 10.32 1.22
C THR A 27 2.00 10.02 0.04
N PHE A 28 1.66 8.76 -0.12
CA PHE A 28 0.60 8.31 -1.01
C PHE A 28 -0.20 7.20 -0.35
N CYS A 29 -1.37 6.89 -0.89
CA CYS A 29 -2.13 5.72 -0.47
C CYS A 29 -2.53 4.85 -1.65
N ILE A 30 -2.65 3.55 -1.36
CA ILE A 30 -3.20 2.55 -2.27
C ILE A 30 -4.34 1.82 -1.57
N ASP A 31 -5.41 1.59 -2.32
CA ASP A 31 -6.52 0.75 -1.91
C ASP A 31 -6.36 -0.60 -2.63
N ILE A 32 -6.35 -1.70 -1.87
CA ILE A 32 -6.13 -3.06 -2.37
C ILE A 32 -7.42 -3.87 -2.15
N ASN A 33 -7.85 -4.59 -3.17
CA ASN A 33 -8.90 -5.58 -3.02
C ASN A 33 -8.34 -6.84 -2.37
N ILE A 34 -8.91 -7.25 -1.24
CA ILE A 34 -8.50 -8.47 -0.55
C ILE A 34 -9.58 -9.57 -0.65
N ASN A 35 -10.57 -9.41 -1.51
CA ASN A 35 -11.49 -10.49 -1.85
C ASN A 35 -10.76 -11.53 -2.71
N ASP A 36 -10.53 -12.69 -2.12
CA ASP A 36 -9.99 -13.87 -2.79
C ASP A 36 -10.89 -14.25 -3.99
N GLU A 37 -10.33 -14.47 -5.18
CA GLU A 37 -11.09 -14.83 -6.40
C GLU A 37 -11.84 -16.19 -6.28
N ASN A 38 -11.67 -16.91 -5.17
CA ASN A 38 -12.24 -18.25 -4.96
C ASN A 38 -13.57 -18.28 -4.19
N GLU A 39 -14.05 -17.19 -3.58
CA GLU A 39 -15.35 -17.21 -2.90
C GLU A 39 -16.50 -16.80 -3.82
N LYS A 40 -17.03 -17.79 -4.55
CA LYS A 40 -18.34 -17.74 -5.23
C LYS A 40 -19.53 -17.74 -4.24
N SER A 41 -19.44 -17.08 -3.10
CA SER A 41 -20.57 -16.89 -2.18
C SER A 41 -21.19 -15.51 -2.43
N LYS A 42 -22.10 -15.47 -3.40
CA LYS A 42 -23.11 -14.41 -3.51
C LYS A 42 -23.88 -14.39 -2.18
N ASN A 43 -23.61 -13.44 -1.28
CA ASN A 43 -24.61 -12.75 -0.45
C ASN A 43 -24.10 -11.84 0.68
N ASP A 44 -22.80 -11.70 0.95
CA ASP A 44 -22.33 -10.70 1.93
C ASP A 44 -21.50 -9.59 1.25
N VAL A 45 -22.19 -8.52 0.88
CA VAL A 45 -21.58 -7.27 0.42
C VAL A 45 -21.02 -6.53 1.63
N GLN A 46 -19.85 -6.94 2.10
CA GLN A 46 -18.97 -6.06 2.88
C GLN A 46 -17.68 -5.92 2.07
N MET A 47 -17.53 -4.78 1.38
CA MET A 47 -16.32 -4.44 0.65
C MET A 47 -15.12 -4.52 1.61
N LYS A 48 -14.29 -5.54 1.45
CA LYS A 48 -13.03 -5.67 2.16
C LYS A 48 -11.95 -5.00 1.31
N THR A 49 -11.97 -3.67 1.23
CA THR A 49 -10.90 -2.90 0.60
C THR A 49 -9.92 -2.49 1.69
N LEU A 50 -8.64 -2.81 1.50
CA LEU A 50 -7.60 -2.48 2.45
C LEU A 50 -6.87 -1.22 1.99
N LYS A 51 -6.82 -0.21 2.86
CA LYS A 51 -6.15 1.06 2.56
C LYS A 51 -4.78 1.10 3.19
N LEU A 52 -3.72 1.14 2.37
CA LEU A 52 -2.36 1.35 2.83
C LEU A 52 -1.92 2.78 2.54
N VAL A 53 -1.61 3.53 3.58
CA VAL A 53 -0.96 4.84 3.49
C VAL A 53 0.54 4.62 3.68
N ILE A 54 1.31 4.93 2.64
CA ILE A 54 2.77 4.81 2.66
C ILE A 54 3.35 6.19 2.87
N LYS A 55 4.09 6.37 3.97
CA LYS A 55 4.75 7.62 4.33
C LYS A 55 6.26 7.43 4.36
N PHE A 56 6.97 8.21 3.56
CA PHE A 56 8.42 8.21 3.53
C PHE A 56 9.00 9.22 4.49
N HIS A 57 10.04 8.79 5.19
CA HIS A 57 10.93 9.60 6.00
C HIS A 57 12.33 9.56 5.38
N ASP A 58 13.31 10.12 6.08
CA ASP A 58 14.67 10.27 5.51
C ASP A 58 15.37 8.92 5.31
N ASN A 59 15.18 7.98 6.23
CA ASN A 59 15.87 6.68 6.24
C ASN A 59 14.93 5.46 6.38
N HIS A 60 13.62 5.68 6.43
CA HIS A 60 12.63 4.62 6.56
C HIS A 60 11.31 5.02 5.90
N PHE A 61 10.37 4.09 5.86
CA PHE A 61 8.98 4.36 5.51
C PHE A 61 8.07 3.74 6.56
N GLU A 62 6.89 4.33 6.72
CA GLU A 62 5.82 3.80 7.55
C GLU A 62 4.67 3.36 6.64
N VAL A 63 4.02 2.28 7.05
CA VAL A 63 2.78 1.80 6.46
C VAL A 63 1.69 1.95 7.51
N LEU A 64 0.65 2.70 7.19
CA LEU A 64 -0.51 2.88 8.05
C LEU A 64 -1.75 2.33 7.35
N ASN A 65 -2.66 1.76 8.13
CA ASN A 65 -3.99 1.42 7.64
C ASN A 65 -5.04 2.11 8.52
N PRO A 66 -5.67 3.20 8.05
CA PRO A 66 -6.66 3.93 8.85
C PRO A 66 -7.91 3.10 9.19
N ILE A 67 -8.13 1.97 8.50
CA ILE A 67 -9.25 1.05 8.77
C ILE A 67 -8.93 0.14 9.98
N LEU A 68 -7.64 -0.13 10.26
CA LEU A 68 -7.26 -0.91 11.45
C LEU A 68 -7.56 -0.17 12.76
N GLU A 69 -7.48 1.15 12.75
CA GLU A 69 -7.76 1.99 13.92
C GLU A 69 -9.25 1.99 14.33
N GLN A 70 -10.16 1.55 13.45
CA GLN A 70 -11.60 1.58 13.68
C GLN A 70 -12.22 0.24 14.12
N GLY A 71 -11.41 -0.78 14.41
CA GLY A 71 -11.91 -2.06 14.95
C GLY A 71 -12.75 -2.88 13.98
N SER A 72 -12.51 -2.75 12.67
CA SER A 72 -13.22 -3.52 11.65
C SER A 72 -12.95 -5.03 11.75
N SER A 73 -13.85 -5.87 11.24
CA SER A 73 -13.70 -7.34 11.18
C SER A 73 -12.45 -7.81 10.43
N LEU A 74 -11.89 -6.96 9.57
CA LEU A 74 -10.60 -7.20 8.90
C LEU A 74 -9.42 -7.25 9.88
N CYS A 75 -9.51 -6.57 11.02
CA CYS A 75 -8.49 -6.60 12.06
C CYS A 75 -8.36 -7.97 12.74
N GLN A 76 -9.33 -8.88 12.57
CA GLN A 76 -9.26 -10.22 13.16
C GLN A 76 -8.48 -11.22 12.30
N ALA A 77 -8.24 -10.90 11.02
CA ALA A 77 -7.57 -11.80 10.09
C ALA A 77 -6.04 -11.62 10.03
N PHE A 78 -5.52 -10.51 10.58
CA PHE A 78 -4.10 -10.16 10.53
C PHE A 78 -3.63 -9.64 11.89
N ASP A 79 -2.47 -10.08 12.34
CA ASP A 79 -1.94 -9.70 13.66
C ASP A 79 -1.40 -8.25 13.68
N ASN A 80 -0.93 -7.75 12.53
CA ASN A 80 -0.37 -6.42 12.39
C ASN A 80 -0.27 -5.94 10.93
N ILE A 81 0.13 -4.68 10.75
CA ILE A 81 0.27 -4.03 9.44
C ILE A 81 1.42 -4.61 8.60
N GLU A 82 2.46 -5.17 9.22
CA GLU A 82 3.59 -5.78 8.53
C GLU A 82 3.14 -7.05 7.79
N GLN A 83 2.36 -7.92 8.43
CA GLN A 83 1.77 -9.09 7.79
C GLN A 83 0.92 -8.71 6.56
N ILE A 84 0.08 -7.69 6.70
CA ILE A 84 -0.75 -7.19 5.59
C ILE A 84 0.14 -6.69 4.44
N PHE A 85 1.11 -5.84 4.76
CA PHE A 85 2.03 -5.33 3.76
C PHE A 85 2.78 -6.47 3.07
N ASP A 86 3.18 -7.49 3.83
CA ASP A 86 3.95 -8.59 3.31
C ASP A 86 3.17 -9.55 2.43
N THR A 87 1.91 -9.81 2.78
CA THR A 87 1.00 -10.69 2.04
C THR A 87 0.56 -10.05 0.72
N PHE A 88 0.17 -8.78 0.75
CA PHE A 88 -0.49 -8.17 -0.40
C PHE A 88 0.45 -7.39 -1.31
N CYS A 89 1.53 -6.80 -0.79
CA CYS A 89 2.42 -6.00 -1.64
C CYS A 89 3.39 -6.91 -2.42
N PRO A 90 3.48 -6.76 -3.76
CA PRO A 90 4.40 -7.57 -4.55
C PRO A 90 5.85 -7.21 -4.23
N LEU A 91 6.76 -8.17 -4.37
CA LEU A 91 8.19 -7.99 -4.08
C LEU A 91 8.80 -6.82 -4.89
N SER A 92 8.36 -6.62 -6.13
CA SER A 92 8.79 -5.50 -6.98
C SER A 92 8.40 -4.14 -6.37
N PHE A 93 7.20 -4.03 -5.81
CA PHE A 93 6.75 -2.83 -5.11
C PHE A 93 7.55 -2.57 -3.83
N LYS A 94 7.79 -3.61 -3.02
CA LYS A 94 8.65 -3.49 -1.82
C LYS A 94 10.06 -2.99 -2.18
N LYS A 95 10.65 -3.54 -3.25
CA LYS A 95 11.95 -3.08 -3.78
C LYS A 95 11.92 -1.63 -4.23
N PHE A 96 10.83 -1.20 -4.87
CA PHE A 96 10.65 0.21 -5.27
C PHE A 96 10.67 1.14 -4.05
N LEU A 97 9.95 0.82 -2.96
CA LEU A 97 9.98 1.63 -1.73
C LEU A 97 11.40 1.73 -1.15
N SER A 98 12.11 0.61 -1.05
CA SER A 98 13.49 0.59 -0.54
C SER A 98 14.46 1.40 -1.41
N GLN A 99 14.35 1.29 -2.74
CA GLN A 99 15.17 2.07 -3.68
C GLN A 99 14.92 3.57 -3.55
N ARG A 100 13.67 3.97 -3.30
CA ARG A 100 13.32 5.38 -3.08
C ARG A 100 14.00 5.95 -1.82
N ILE A 101 14.05 5.18 -0.74
CA ILE A 101 14.80 5.57 0.47
C ILE A 101 16.29 5.70 0.17
N ILE A 102 16.88 4.72 -0.51
CA ILE A 102 18.31 4.76 -0.89
C ILE A 102 18.61 6.01 -1.73
N ARG A 103 17.75 6.33 -2.71
CA ARG A 103 17.91 7.54 -3.54
C ARG A 103 17.83 8.82 -2.72
N LYS A 104 16.90 8.90 -1.77
CA LYS A 104 16.81 10.04 -0.85
C LYS A 104 18.07 10.19 -0.01
N LEU A 105 18.51 9.13 0.64
CA LEU A 105 19.75 9.13 1.43
C LEU A 105 20.96 9.59 0.61
N ASN A 106 21.07 9.09 -0.62
CA ASN A 106 22.17 9.47 -1.53
C ASN A 106 22.03 10.88 -2.12
N SER A 107 20.84 11.50 -2.07
CA SER A 107 20.64 12.89 -2.53
C SER A 107 21.06 13.93 -1.48
N PHE A 108 21.30 13.50 -0.24
CA PHE A 108 21.83 14.33 0.84
C PHE A 108 23.37 14.20 0.99
N LEU A 109 24.01 13.39 0.15
CA LEU A 109 25.47 13.21 0.04
C LEU A 109 26.00 13.97 -1.18
#